data_AF-A0A1F8S2B6-F1
#
_entry.id   AF-A0A1F8S2B6-F1
#
_cell.length_a   1.000
_cell.length_b   1.000
_cell.length_c   1.000
_cell.angle_alpha   90.00
_cell.angle_beta   90.00
_cell.angle_gamma   90.00
#
_symmetry.space_group_name_H-M   'P 1'
#
loop_
_entity.id
_entity.type
_entity.pdbx_description
1 polymer ?
#
loop_
_entity_poly.entity_id
_entity_poly.type
_entity_poly.pdbx_seq_one_letter_code
_entity_poly.pdbx_strand_id
1 'polypeptide(L)'
;MEPRDATVAYPGGLRARWRWAGSGQAAAVFALSEAGGTLVDHGHLAAEDPDARCRAELRVDGPGGAWSARFASTLNDEPAAVYWDTEALLVVKYGFHAYGLDARAGDLRWSHRSATPILAVMASSRLRHVLVQAELETFAIEADGSVAWRIAHSDVVTGAELVGGRLVLTSYAGQLNSLDPTTGRAAG
;
A
#
# COMPACT_ATOMS: atom_id res chain seq x y z
N MET A 1 -14.00 4.44 -19.94
CA MET A 1 -12.54 4.14 -19.84
C MET A 1 -12.44 2.77 -19.23
N GLU A 2 -11.64 1.88 -19.81
CA GLU A 2 -11.53 0.49 -19.34
C GLU A 2 -10.72 0.45 -18.02
N PRO A 3 -11.09 -0.40 -17.05
CA PRO A 3 -10.28 -0.64 -15.87
C PRO A 3 -8.89 -1.14 -16.23
N ARG A 4 -7.89 -0.69 -15.48
CA ARG A 4 -6.53 -1.22 -15.55
C ARG A 4 -6.43 -2.49 -14.73
N ASP A 5 -5.49 -3.37 -15.08
CA ASP A 5 -5.19 -4.57 -14.32
C ASP A 5 -3.68 -4.82 -14.19
N ALA A 6 -3.32 -5.61 -13.18
CA ALA A 6 -1.96 -6.06 -12.96
C ALA A 6 -1.95 -7.40 -12.22
N THR A 7 -0.92 -8.21 -12.42
CA THR A 7 -0.69 -9.44 -11.64
C THR A 7 0.68 -9.40 -11.01
N VAL A 8 0.75 -9.67 -9.71
CA VAL A 8 2.00 -9.67 -8.93
C VAL A 8 2.06 -10.98 -8.15
N ALA A 9 3.23 -11.62 -8.13
CA ALA A 9 3.48 -12.77 -7.26
C ALA A 9 4.33 -12.32 -6.07
N TYR A 10 4.00 -12.85 -4.89
CA TYR A 10 4.74 -12.63 -3.67
C TYR A 10 5.31 -13.96 -3.15
N PRO A 11 6.30 -13.92 -2.23
CA PRO A 11 6.76 -15.12 -1.53
C PRO A 11 5.61 -15.88 -0.86
N GLY A 12 5.85 -17.17 -0.58
CA GLY A 12 4.82 -18.03 0.02
C GLY A 12 3.74 -18.50 -0.96
N GLY A 13 3.93 -18.30 -2.27
CA GLY A 13 3.01 -18.75 -3.31
C GLY A 13 1.75 -17.90 -3.44
N LEU A 14 1.78 -16.67 -2.91
CA LEU A 14 0.68 -15.73 -3.04
C LEU A 14 0.69 -15.09 -4.42
N ARG A 15 -0.46 -15.11 -5.09
CA ARG A 15 -0.67 -14.44 -6.38
C ARG A 15 -1.74 -13.38 -6.25
N ALA A 16 -1.34 -12.12 -6.38
CA ALA A 16 -2.23 -10.97 -6.38
C ALA A 16 -2.63 -10.58 -7.80
N ARG A 17 -3.91 -10.28 -7.99
CA ARG A 17 -4.47 -9.67 -9.20
C ARG A 17 -5.17 -8.38 -8.81
N TRP A 18 -4.79 -7.30 -9.46
CA TRP A 18 -5.32 -5.97 -9.25
C TRP A 18 -6.25 -5.61 -10.40
N ARG A 19 -7.33 -4.90 -10.09
CA ARG A 19 -8.08 -4.07 -11.04
C ARG A 19 -8.37 -2.71 -10.44
N TRP A 20 -8.24 -1.64 -11.20
CA TRP A 20 -8.58 -0.30 -10.71
C TRP A 20 -8.98 0.66 -11.81
N ALA A 21 -9.73 1.68 -11.45
CA ALA A 21 -10.15 2.74 -12.35
C ALA A 21 -10.43 4.06 -11.60
N GLY A 22 -10.57 5.13 -12.37
CA GLY A 22 -10.87 6.46 -11.84
C GLY A 22 -12.28 6.60 -11.25
N SER A 23 -12.60 7.81 -10.80
CA SER A 23 -13.85 8.13 -10.11
C SER A 23 -15.11 7.68 -10.85
N GLY A 24 -16.06 7.09 -10.10
CA GLY A 24 -17.36 6.68 -10.62
C GLY A 24 -17.35 5.39 -11.45
N GLN A 25 -16.23 4.68 -11.50
CA GLN A 25 -16.06 3.47 -12.33
C GLN A 25 -16.15 2.16 -11.53
N ALA A 26 -16.71 2.18 -10.31
CA ALA A 26 -16.84 1.02 -9.43
C ALA A 26 -17.43 -0.21 -10.15
N ALA A 27 -18.56 -0.01 -10.85
CA ALA A 27 -19.23 -1.08 -11.60
C ALA A 27 -18.32 -1.72 -12.66
N ALA A 28 -17.47 -0.94 -13.33
CA ALA A 28 -16.53 -1.46 -14.32
C ALA A 28 -15.38 -2.24 -13.64
N VAL A 29 -14.83 -1.74 -12.53
CA VAL A 29 -13.76 -2.41 -11.78
C VAL A 29 -14.22 -3.77 -11.27
N PHE A 30 -15.46 -3.85 -10.77
CA PHE A 30 -16.01 -5.05 -10.13
C PHE A 30 -16.78 -5.98 -11.08
N ALA A 31 -16.95 -5.61 -12.36
CA ALA A 31 -17.67 -6.40 -13.34
C ALA A 31 -17.08 -7.82 -13.53
N LEU A 32 -15.78 -7.96 -13.30
CA LEU A 32 -15.03 -9.20 -13.45
C LEU A 32 -14.51 -9.74 -12.11
N SER A 33 -15.14 -9.35 -10.99
CA SER A 33 -14.80 -9.89 -9.67
C SER A 33 -14.93 -11.42 -9.69
N GLU A 34 -13.85 -12.08 -9.29
CA GLU A 34 -13.80 -13.54 -9.28
C GLU A 34 -14.56 -14.09 -8.07
N ALA A 35 -15.33 -15.15 -8.29
CA ALA A 35 -16.09 -15.81 -7.23
C ALA A 35 -15.19 -16.69 -6.34
N GLY A 36 -15.66 -16.93 -5.10
CA GLY A 36 -15.02 -17.80 -4.13
C GLY A 36 -14.02 -17.07 -3.22
N GLY A 37 -13.87 -17.54 -1.99
CA GLY A 37 -13.12 -16.82 -0.96
C GLY A 37 -13.92 -15.70 -0.28
N THR A 38 -13.30 -15.05 0.70
CA THR A 38 -13.87 -13.86 1.36
C THR A 38 -13.69 -12.63 0.48
N LEU A 39 -14.62 -11.67 0.55
CA LEU A 39 -14.47 -10.35 -0.05
C LEU A 39 -14.85 -9.30 0.99
N VAL A 40 -13.93 -8.37 1.28
CA VAL A 40 -14.17 -7.25 2.20
C VAL A 40 -13.98 -5.93 1.48
N ASP A 41 -14.93 -5.01 1.65
CA ASP A 41 -14.83 -3.66 1.06
C ASP A 41 -14.38 -2.63 2.09
N HIS A 42 -13.15 -2.14 1.92
CA HIS A 42 -12.53 -1.12 2.76
C HIS A 42 -12.75 0.30 2.22
N GLY A 43 -13.52 0.49 1.15
CA GLY A 43 -13.73 1.80 0.53
C GLY A 43 -14.22 2.88 1.51
N HIS A 44 -15.03 2.49 2.49
CA HIS A 44 -15.58 3.38 3.51
C HIS A 44 -14.51 3.99 4.44
N LEU A 45 -13.31 3.39 4.52
CA LEU A 45 -12.19 3.94 5.27
C LEU A 45 -11.63 5.21 4.62
N ALA A 46 -11.79 5.35 3.30
CA ALA A 46 -11.29 6.50 2.55
C ALA A 46 -12.36 7.55 2.23
N ALA A 47 -13.64 7.16 2.09
CA ALA A 47 -14.75 8.06 1.78
C ALA A 47 -16.11 7.49 2.20
N GLU A 48 -17.05 8.37 2.56
CA GLU A 48 -18.44 7.97 2.88
C GLU A 48 -19.19 7.35 1.70
N ASP A 49 -18.98 7.87 0.48
CA ASP A 49 -19.43 7.27 -0.77
C ASP A 49 -18.20 6.79 -1.56
N PRO A 50 -17.79 5.51 -1.40
CA PRO A 50 -16.64 4.96 -2.10
C PRO A 50 -16.85 4.86 -3.60
N ASP A 51 -18.06 4.59 -4.08
CA ASP A 51 -18.28 4.28 -5.49
C ASP A 51 -18.25 5.53 -6.38
N ALA A 52 -18.45 6.72 -5.81
CA ALA A 52 -18.12 7.99 -6.45
C ALA A 52 -16.61 8.27 -6.56
N ARG A 53 -15.74 7.47 -5.94
CA ARG A 53 -14.27 7.64 -5.92
C ARG A 53 -13.58 6.70 -6.91
N CYS A 54 -12.26 6.86 -7.02
CA CYS A 54 -11.44 5.89 -7.73
C CYS A 54 -11.47 4.58 -6.94
N ARG A 55 -11.60 3.45 -7.64
CA ARG A 55 -11.78 2.15 -7.00
C ARG A 55 -10.70 1.19 -7.44
N ALA A 56 -10.28 0.35 -6.51
CA ALA A 56 -9.39 -0.77 -6.76
C ALA A 56 -9.97 -2.04 -6.10
N GLU A 57 -9.78 -3.17 -6.75
CA GLU A 57 -9.99 -4.51 -6.20
C GLU A 57 -8.67 -5.27 -6.28
N LEU A 58 -8.30 -5.88 -5.15
CA LEU A 58 -7.25 -6.87 -5.03
C LEU A 58 -7.89 -8.24 -4.85
N ARG A 59 -7.50 -9.20 -5.67
CA ARG A 59 -7.72 -10.63 -5.47
C ARG A 59 -6.40 -11.29 -5.12
N VAL A 60 -6.34 -12.07 -4.04
CA VAL A 60 -5.17 -12.90 -3.70
C VAL A 60 -5.58 -14.36 -3.67
N ASP A 61 -4.86 -15.20 -4.39
CA ASP A 61 -4.90 -16.65 -4.21
C ASP A 61 -3.60 -17.13 -3.56
N GLY A 62 -3.71 -18.08 -2.64
CA GLY A 62 -2.56 -18.70 -2.02
C GLY A 62 -2.88 -20.04 -1.37
N PRO A 63 -1.92 -20.62 -0.63
CA PRO A 63 -2.11 -21.91 0.05
C PRO A 63 -3.25 -21.91 1.08
N GLY A 64 -3.62 -20.74 1.61
CA GLY A 64 -4.72 -20.57 2.55
C GLY A 64 -6.10 -20.54 1.93
N GLY A 65 -6.20 -20.67 0.60
CA GLY A 65 -7.39 -20.30 -0.15
C GLY A 65 -7.23 -18.90 -0.71
N ALA A 66 -8.35 -18.31 -1.09
CA ALA A 66 -8.36 -17.05 -1.80
C ALA A 66 -9.24 -16.02 -1.09
N TRP A 67 -8.89 -14.75 -1.23
CA TRP A 67 -9.59 -13.63 -0.62
C TRP A 67 -9.49 -12.39 -1.51
N SER A 68 -10.41 -11.46 -1.33
CA SER A 68 -10.46 -10.21 -2.09
C SER A 68 -10.68 -9.01 -1.16
N ALA A 69 -10.09 -7.88 -1.52
CA ALA A 69 -10.25 -6.62 -0.81
C ALA A 69 -10.52 -5.48 -1.81
N ARG A 70 -11.43 -4.58 -1.47
CA ARG A 70 -11.72 -3.38 -2.27
C ARG A 70 -11.30 -2.11 -1.55
N PHE A 71 -10.83 -1.14 -2.31
CA PHE A 71 -10.31 0.12 -1.78
C PHE A 71 -10.88 1.30 -2.56
N ALA A 72 -10.84 2.49 -1.94
CA ALA A 72 -11.23 3.73 -2.59
C ALA A 72 -10.16 4.80 -2.39
N SER A 73 -10.08 5.73 -3.33
CA SER A 73 -9.15 6.86 -3.29
C SER A 73 -9.69 8.06 -4.06
N THR A 74 -9.37 9.27 -3.61
CA THR A 74 -9.61 10.50 -4.37
C THR A 74 -8.60 10.70 -5.50
N LEU A 75 -7.48 9.98 -5.47
CA LEU A 75 -6.44 9.95 -6.48
C LEU A 75 -6.54 8.67 -7.32
N ASN A 76 -6.49 8.81 -8.64
CA ASN A 76 -6.41 7.68 -9.56
C ASN A 76 -4.94 7.30 -9.79
N ASP A 77 -4.32 6.63 -8.81
CA ASP A 77 -2.97 6.08 -8.92
C ASP A 77 -2.99 4.55 -9.12
N GLU A 78 -1.81 3.98 -9.37
CA GLU A 78 -1.64 2.54 -9.38
C GLU A 78 -1.57 2.02 -7.94
N PRO A 79 -2.47 1.09 -7.53
CA PRO A 79 -2.35 0.44 -6.24
C PRO A 79 -1.12 -0.46 -6.24
N ALA A 80 -0.46 -0.57 -5.09
CA ALA A 80 0.69 -1.45 -4.93
C ALA A 80 0.63 -2.15 -3.58
N ALA A 81 1.37 -3.25 -3.46
CA ALA A 81 1.53 -3.91 -2.18
C ALA A 81 2.90 -4.57 -2.05
N VAL A 82 3.34 -4.73 -0.81
CA VAL A 82 4.54 -5.49 -0.43
C VAL A 82 4.16 -6.57 0.58
N TYR A 83 4.75 -7.75 0.44
CA TYR A 83 4.62 -8.80 1.45
C TYR A 83 5.64 -8.59 2.57
N TRP A 84 5.14 -8.38 3.77
CA TRP A 84 5.93 -8.29 4.99
C TRP A 84 5.92 -9.67 5.67
N ASP A 85 6.95 -10.44 5.38
CA ASP A 85 7.07 -11.85 5.70
C ASP A 85 7.12 -12.13 7.21
N THR A 86 7.86 -11.33 7.97
CA THR A 86 8.02 -11.55 9.43
C THR A 86 6.70 -11.43 10.19
N GLU A 87 5.76 -10.62 9.69
CA GLU A 87 4.44 -10.40 10.30
C GLU A 87 3.32 -11.11 9.53
N ALA A 88 3.65 -11.80 8.43
CA ALA A 88 2.69 -12.41 7.51
C ALA A 88 1.60 -11.44 7.03
N LEU A 89 1.96 -10.18 6.80
CA LEU A 89 1.06 -9.14 6.30
C LEU A 89 1.30 -8.84 4.83
N LEU A 90 0.23 -8.60 4.07
CA LEU A 90 0.31 -7.90 2.81
C LEU A 90 0.00 -6.42 3.08
N VAL A 91 1.01 -5.56 2.91
CA VAL A 91 0.88 -4.12 3.11
C VAL A 91 0.54 -3.47 1.78
N VAL A 92 -0.68 -2.96 1.67
CA VAL A 92 -1.25 -2.35 0.48
C VAL A 92 -1.16 -0.83 0.57
N LYS A 93 -0.90 -0.13 -0.54
CA LYS A 93 -1.15 1.31 -0.69
C LYS A 93 -2.12 1.60 -1.84
N TYR A 94 -3.01 2.57 -1.61
CA TYR A 94 -3.83 3.16 -2.66
C TYR A 94 -4.18 4.61 -2.31
N GLY A 95 -3.75 5.56 -3.15
CA GLY A 95 -3.86 6.98 -2.88
C GLY A 95 -3.23 7.39 -1.56
N PHE A 96 -4.07 7.79 -0.60
CA PHE A 96 -3.67 8.36 0.69
C PHE A 96 -3.67 7.34 1.84
N HIS A 97 -3.92 6.07 1.54
CA HIS A 97 -4.09 5.03 2.56
C HIS A 97 -3.13 3.87 2.35
N ALA A 98 -2.56 3.42 3.46
CA ALA A 98 -1.90 2.13 3.57
C ALA A 98 -2.74 1.19 4.47
N TYR A 99 -2.73 -0.10 4.15
CA TYR A 99 -3.49 -1.12 4.88
C TYR A 99 -2.59 -2.31 5.16
N GLY A 100 -2.60 -2.80 6.40
CA GLY A 100 -2.00 -4.08 6.76
C GLY A 100 -3.08 -5.15 6.74
N LEU A 101 -3.00 -6.06 5.77
CA LEU A 101 -3.93 -7.18 5.63
C LEU A 101 -3.23 -8.48 6.04
N ASP A 102 -3.93 -9.36 6.75
CA ASP A 102 -3.48 -10.73 6.93
C ASP A 102 -3.27 -11.38 5.56
N ALA A 103 -2.05 -11.81 5.24
CA ALA A 103 -1.73 -12.27 3.90
C ALA A 103 -2.47 -13.57 3.52
N ARG A 104 -2.92 -14.35 4.51
CA ARG A 104 -3.59 -15.63 4.31
C ARG A 104 -5.11 -15.47 4.20
N ALA A 105 -5.71 -14.64 5.06
CA ALA A 105 -7.16 -14.52 5.19
C ALA A 105 -7.74 -13.24 4.57
N GLY A 106 -6.91 -12.20 4.35
CA GLY A 106 -7.34 -10.89 3.88
C GLY A 106 -7.94 -10.00 4.98
N ASP A 107 -7.91 -10.44 6.24
CA ASP A 107 -8.44 -9.66 7.37
C ASP A 107 -7.64 -8.37 7.58
N LEU A 108 -8.35 -7.24 7.68
CA LEU A 108 -7.72 -5.96 8.00
C LEU A 108 -7.19 -5.96 9.44
N ARG A 109 -5.88 -5.78 9.58
CA ARG A 109 -5.22 -5.60 10.88
C ARG A 109 -5.11 -4.14 11.26
N TRP A 110 -4.77 -3.29 10.31
CA TRP A 110 -4.67 -1.85 10.52
C TRP A 110 -4.84 -1.08 9.21
N SER A 111 -5.21 0.19 9.35
CA SER A 111 -5.21 1.18 8.26
C SER A 111 -4.50 2.43 8.72
N HIS A 112 -3.68 3.02 7.84
CA HIS A 112 -3.00 4.28 8.07
C HIS A 112 -3.36 5.27 6.97
N ARG A 113 -3.68 6.50 7.35
CA ARG A 113 -3.98 7.59 6.43
C ARG A 113 -2.87 8.64 6.49
N SER A 114 -2.30 8.96 5.34
CA SER A 114 -1.38 10.07 5.17
C SER A 114 -2.11 11.36 4.75
N ALA A 115 -1.48 12.50 5.00
CA ALA A 115 -1.99 13.80 4.54
C ALA A 115 -1.77 14.04 3.04
N THR A 116 -0.78 13.37 2.46
CA THR A 116 -0.39 13.45 1.04
C THR A 116 -0.39 12.06 0.38
N PRO A 117 -0.47 11.94 -0.95
CA PRO A 117 -0.41 10.66 -1.65
C PRO A 117 0.77 9.79 -1.22
N ILE A 118 0.52 8.48 -1.13
CA ILE A 118 1.51 7.45 -0.82
C ILE A 118 2.16 6.99 -2.11
N LEU A 119 3.48 7.16 -2.18
CA LEU A 119 4.30 6.80 -3.32
C LEU A 119 4.70 5.32 -3.26
N ALA A 120 5.11 4.86 -2.08
CA ALA A 120 5.68 3.54 -1.91
C ALA A 120 5.38 2.95 -0.53
N VAL A 121 5.27 1.63 -0.50
CA VAL A 121 5.32 0.80 0.71
C VAL A 121 6.46 -0.18 0.58
N MET A 122 7.30 -0.29 1.61
CA MET A 122 8.54 -1.08 1.55
C MET A 122 8.70 -1.89 2.83
N ALA A 123 8.87 -3.19 2.69
CA ALA A 123 9.15 -4.12 3.78
C ALA A 123 10.57 -4.70 3.61
N SER A 124 11.17 -5.06 4.73
CA SER A 124 12.47 -5.72 4.77
C SER A 124 12.53 -6.60 6.01
N SER A 125 13.04 -7.81 5.89
CA SER A 125 13.24 -8.73 7.02
C SER A 125 14.26 -8.22 8.05
N ARG A 126 14.98 -7.14 7.74
CA ARG A 126 15.90 -6.45 8.66
C ARG A 126 15.22 -5.34 9.48
N LEU A 127 13.97 -5.02 9.18
CA LEU A 127 13.20 -3.96 9.84
C LEU A 127 12.06 -4.60 10.62
N ARG A 128 11.80 -4.06 11.82
CA ARG A 128 10.65 -4.44 12.66
C ARG A 128 9.34 -3.75 12.27
N HIS A 129 9.40 -2.88 11.27
CA HIS A 129 8.29 -2.05 10.79
C HIS A 129 8.31 -2.00 9.27
N VAL A 130 7.15 -1.72 8.67
CA VAL A 130 7.05 -1.38 7.25
C VAL A 130 7.25 0.13 7.08
N LEU A 131 7.86 0.53 5.97
CA LEU A 131 7.97 1.93 5.60
C LEU A 131 6.82 2.31 4.67
N VAL A 132 6.16 3.41 4.99
CA VAL A 132 5.16 4.06 4.15
C VAL A 132 5.68 5.44 3.77
N GLN A 133 6.00 5.63 2.49
CA GLN A 133 6.43 6.90 1.96
C GLN A 133 5.25 7.63 1.33
N ALA A 134 4.89 8.78 1.90
CA ALA A 134 4.04 9.78 1.28
C ALA A 134 4.88 10.92 0.67
N GLU A 135 4.28 11.78 -0.14
CA GLU A 135 4.99 12.90 -0.78
C GLU A 135 5.71 13.81 0.22
N LEU A 136 5.12 14.09 1.38
CA LEU A 136 5.69 15.00 2.37
C LEU A 136 6.05 14.35 3.71
N GLU A 137 5.78 13.06 3.88
CA GLU A 137 6.05 12.36 5.15
C GLU A 137 6.55 10.93 4.88
N THR A 138 7.49 10.47 5.71
CA THR A 138 7.80 9.03 5.82
C THR A 138 7.33 8.53 7.17
N PHE A 139 6.66 7.38 7.18
CA PHE A 139 6.22 6.69 8.39
C PHE A 139 6.88 5.32 8.47
N ALA A 140 7.31 4.95 9.67
CA ALA A 140 7.51 3.56 10.04
C ALA A 140 6.29 3.08 10.79
N ILE A 141 5.65 2.02 10.29
CA ILE A 141 4.43 1.45 10.85
C ILE A 141 4.73 0.05 11.38
N GLU A 142 4.42 -0.15 12.65
CA GLU A 142 4.54 -1.42 13.36
C GLU A 142 3.48 -2.42 12.91
N ALA A 143 3.63 -3.69 13.30
CA ALA A 143 2.70 -4.76 12.96
C ALA A 143 1.26 -4.49 13.46
N ASP A 144 1.12 -3.75 14.57
CA ASP A 144 -0.16 -3.36 15.16
C ASP A 144 -0.75 -2.06 14.55
N GLY A 145 -0.07 -1.46 13.57
CA GLY A 145 -0.47 -0.22 12.92
C GLY A 145 -0.04 1.05 13.64
N SER A 146 0.63 0.95 14.80
CA SER A 146 1.18 2.11 15.47
C SER A 146 2.37 2.71 14.71
N VAL A 147 2.58 4.01 14.84
CA VAL A 147 3.68 4.71 14.16
C VAL A 147 4.92 4.67 15.07
N ALA A 148 5.94 3.93 14.64
CA ALA A 148 7.22 3.81 15.33
C ALA A 148 8.00 5.13 15.32
N TRP A 149 8.08 5.73 14.13
CA TRP A 149 8.66 7.05 13.89
C TRP A 149 8.04 7.67 12.65
N ARG A 150 8.19 8.99 12.55
CA ARG A 150 7.73 9.79 11.41
C ARG A 150 8.69 10.93 11.13
N ILE A 151 8.87 11.24 9.86
CA ILE A 151 9.65 12.39 9.38
C ILE A 151 8.79 13.20 8.44
N ALA A 152 8.81 14.52 8.60
CA ALA A 152 8.28 15.45 7.60
C ALA A 152 9.42 15.91 6.67
N HIS A 153 9.17 15.96 5.38
CA HIS A 153 10.11 16.43 4.37
C HIS A 153 9.86 17.90 4.04
N SER A 154 10.94 18.64 3.78
CA SER A 154 10.86 20.06 3.40
C SER A 154 10.56 20.27 1.91
N ASP A 155 10.69 19.22 1.10
CA ASP A 155 10.40 19.20 -0.33
C ASP A 155 9.58 17.94 -0.64
N VAL A 156 8.82 17.99 -1.73
CA VAL A 156 8.04 16.85 -2.22
C VAL A 156 9.00 15.73 -2.60
N VAL A 157 8.80 14.56 -2.02
CA VAL A 157 9.46 13.32 -2.45
C VAL A 157 8.77 12.83 -3.72
N THR A 158 9.54 12.40 -4.70
CA THR A 158 9.08 11.87 -5.99
C THR A 158 9.50 10.42 -6.23
N GLY A 159 10.44 9.91 -5.42
CA GLY A 159 10.87 8.51 -5.45
C GLY A 159 11.41 8.07 -4.09
N ALA A 160 11.21 6.79 -3.76
CA ALA A 160 11.70 6.21 -2.52
C ALA A 160 12.02 4.73 -2.69
N GLU A 161 13.22 4.33 -2.25
CA GLU A 161 13.71 2.96 -2.40
C GLU A 161 14.56 2.54 -1.18
N LEU A 162 14.50 1.25 -0.83
CA LEU A 162 15.45 0.64 0.10
C LEU A 162 16.64 0.08 -0.67
N VAL A 163 17.79 0.74 -0.59
CA VAL A 163 19.02 0.37 -1.30
C VAL A 163 20.18 0.30 -0.31
N GLY A 164 20.90 -0.83 -0.29
CA GLY A 164 22.10 -0.97 0.54
C GLY A 164 21.85 -0.80 2.05
N GLY A 165 20.64 -1.11 2.55
CA GLY A 165 20.27 -0.91 3.95
C GLY A 165 19.92 0.54 4.32
N ARG A 166 19.77 1.42 3.33
CA ARG A 166 19.37 2.82 3.49
C ARG A 166 18.03 3.06 2.81
N LEU A 167 17.23 3.96 3.37
CA LEU A 167 16.10 4.55 2.67
C LEU A 167 16.63 5.74 1.85
N VAL A 168 16.58 5.62 0.53
CA VAL A 168 16.99 6.67 -0.40
C VAL A 168 15.74 7.36 -0.91
N LEU A 169 15.67 8.68 -0.74
CA LEU A 169 14.57 9.52 -1.18
C LEU A 169 15.06 10.49 -2.26
N THR A 170 14.30 10.58 -3.35
CA THR A 170 14.50 11.57 -4.40
C THR A 170 13.47 12.67 -4.22
N SER A 171 13.92 13.92 -4.10
CA SER A 171 13.03 15.07 -4.01
C SER A 171 12.65 15.62 -5.40
N TYR A 172 11.60 16.44 -5.47
CA TYR A 172 11.18 17.13 -6.68
C TYR A 172 12.28 18.06 -7.21
N ALA A 173 13.03 18.72 -6.33
CA ALA A 173 14.23 19.49 -6.67
C ALA A 173 15.43 18.63 -7.13
N GLY A 174 15.28 17.31 -7.25
CA GLY A 174 16.33 16.38 -7.71
C GLY A 174 17.38 16.05 -6.65
N GLN A 175 17.14 16.39 -5.37
CA GLN A 175 18.07 16.06 -4.29
C GLN A 175 17.88 14.62 -3.84
N LEU A 176 18.99 13.94 -3.52
CA LEU A 176 18.98 12.61 -2.93
C LEU A 176 19.27 12.71 -1.44
N ASN A 177 18.33 12.22 -0.62
CA ASN A 177 18.50 12.11 0.83
C ASN A 177 18.58 10.65 1.23
N SER A 178 19.51 10.33 2.12
CA SER A 178 19.66 8.99 2.66
C SER A 178 19.33 8.97 4.15
N LEU A 179 18.43 8.08 4.53
CA LEU A 179 17.95 7.92 5.90
C LEU A 179 18.25 6.50 6.38
N ASP A 180 18.52 6.36 7.68
CA ASP A 180 18.51 5.07 8.35
C ASP A 180 17.05 4.61 8.46
N PRO A 181 16.65 3.53 7.78
CA PRO A 181 15.28 3.06 7.77
C PRO A 181 14.83 2.51 9.13
N THR A 182 15.75 2.26 10.07
CA THR A 182 15.41 1.80 11.42
C THR A 182 14.90 2.95 12.28
N THR A 183 15.50 4.13 12.13
CA THR A 183 15.30 5.25 13.07
C THR A 183 14.69 6.50 12.42
N GLY A 184 14.69 6.57 11.09
CA GLY A 184 14.28 7.75 10.35
C GLY A 184 15.28 8.91 10.46
N ARG A 185 16.50 8.69 10.94
CA ARG A 185 17.51 9.76 11.02
C ARG A 185 18.32 9.80 9.73
N ALA A 186 18.94 10.95 9.43
CA ALA A 186 19.90 11.04 8.34
C ALA A 186 20.99 9.97 8.54
N ALA A 187 21.21 9.14 7.52
CA ALA A 187 22.27 8.16 7.56
C ALA A 187 23.56 8.87 7.16
N GLY A 188 24.49 9.00 8.11
CA GLY A 188 25.81 9.59 7.89
C GLY A 188 26.68 8.83 6.88
#